data_AF-A0A0A9GGA6-F1
#
_entry.id   AF-A0A0A9GGA6-F1
#
_cell.length_a   1.000
_cell.length_b   1.000
_cell.length_c   1.000
_cell.angle_alpha   90.00
_cell.angle_beta   90.00
_cell.angle_gamma   90.00
#
_symmetry.space_group_name_H-M   'P 1'
#
loop_
_entity.id
_entity.type
_entity.pdbx_description
1 polymer ?
#
loop_
_entity_poly.entity_id
_entity_poly.type
_entity_poly.pdbx_seq_one_letter_code
_entity_poly.pdbx_strand_id
1 'polypeptide(L)'
;MQQLLLECPSIYELLANSNFHWKDTPLLQIWREKLDDYGKKNALLESYEPAEAIKMIEKALSKHEIVSDGMHIPLPLNLDILKWAKETHDILCTTKLPDSVKFYNIYGIDYDTPHTVCYGSEHHPISNINHLLYAQAKYIYVDGDGSVPAESAKADGFNAVARAGVAADHRGIVCSRHVFRIVQHWLHAGEPDPFYDPLNDYVILPTAYEIEKHHEKRGDLTSVREDWEIISPSDGKTMRPAELPPMVSMLSASCEGKEGELEEAQATVVVHPEHKGWQHVEVRAVGVSHDG
;
A
#
# COMPACT_ATOMS: atom_id res chain seq x y z
N MET A 1 -17.85 -0.45 -6.45
CA MET A 1 -17.76 -0.64 -4.98
C MET A 1 -19.05 -0.25 -4.25
N GLN A 2 -19.75 0.83 -4.62
CA GLN A 2 -20.97 1.30 -3.92
C GLN A 2 -22.14 0.29 -3.92
N GLN A 3 -22.41 -0.38 -5.03
CA GLN A 3 -23.43 -1.45 -5.07
C GLN A 3 -23.06 -2.62 -4.14
N LEU A 4 -21.77 -2.96 -4.06
CA LEU A 4 -21.28 -4.02 -3.17
C LEU A 4 -21.39 -3.63 -1.68
N LEU A 5 -21.22 -2.34 -1.33
CA LEU A 5 -21.47 -1.84 0.03
C LEU A 5 -22.95 -1.93 0.44
N LEU A 6 -23.88 -2.01 -0.51
CA LEU A 6 -25.31 -2.14 -0.22
C LEU A 6 -25.74 -3.61 -0.15
N GLU A 7 -25.12 -4.46 -0.95
CA GLU A 7 -25.54 -5.85 -1.15
C GLU A 7 -24.69 -6.88 -0.38
N CYS A 8 -23.47 -6.52 0.04
CA CYS A 8 -22.49 -7.46 0.57
C CYS A 8 -21.90 -7.00 1.93
N PRO A 9 -22.34 -7.61 3.04
CA PRO A 9 -21.85 -7.27 4.38
C PRO A 9 -20.33 -7.39 4.55
N SER A 10 -19.68 -8.32 3.84
CA SER A 10 -18.23 -8.54 3.95
C SER A 10 -17.41 -7.35 3.46
N ILE A 11 -17.96 -6.50 2.58
CA ILE A 11 -17.24 -5.30 2.11
C ILE A 11 -17.03 -4.30 3.25
N TYR A 12 -17.92 -4.25 4.25
CA TYR A 12 -17.72 -3.40 5.42
C TYR A 12 -16.48 -3.83 6.22
N GLU A 13 -16.26 -5.13 6.36
CA GLU A 13 -15.07 -5.71 7.02
C GLU A 13 -13.80 -5.53 6.18
N LEU A 14 -13.92 -5.32 4.87
CA LEU A 14 -12.79 -5.06 3.96
C LEU A 14 -12.52 -3.57 3.75
N LEU A 15 -13.29 -2.68 4.40
CA LEU A 15 -12.95 -1.25 4.42
C LEU A 15 -11.60 -1.05 5.12
N ALA A 16 -10.88 -0.01 4.69
CA ALA A 16 -9.60 0.36 5.29
C ALA A 16 -9.74 0.50 6.81
N ASN A 17 -8.92 -0.25 7.54
CA ASN A 17 -8.91 -0.23 9.00
C ASN A 17 -8.45 1.15 9.49
N SER A 18 -9.28 1.83 10.28
CA SER A 18 -8.96 3.16 10.83
C SER A 18 -7.82 3.14 11.84
N ASN A 19 -7.50 1.98 12.40
CA ASN A 19 -6.44 1.81 13.38
C ASN A 19 -5.09 1.45 12.72
N PHE A 20 -5.05 1.26 11.40
CA PHE A 20 -3.82 0.96 10.69
C PHE A 20 -3.07 2.25 10.35
N HIS A 21 -1.79 2.28 10.68
CA HIS A 21 -0.90 3.41 10.38
C HIS A 21 -0.23 3.19 9.04
N TRP A 22 -0.80 3.82 8.01
CA TRP A 22 -0.21 3.85 6.68
C TRP A 22 1.03 4.75 6.66
N LYS A 23 2.03 4.37 5.87
CA LYS A 23 3.16 5.25 5.52
C LYS A 23 2.65 6.51 4.83
N ASP A 24 1.76 6.33 3.86
CA ASP A 24 1.04 7.40 3.17
C ASP A 24 -0.46 7.15 3.35
N THR A 25 -1.19 8.02 4.04
CA THR A 25 -2.61 7.81 4.34
C THR A 25 -3.47 7.82 3.05
N PRO A 26 -4.30 6.79 2.79
CA PRO A 26 -5.23 6.82 1.67
C PRO A 26 -6.34 7.82 1.91
N LEU A 27 -6.67 8.61 0.88
CA LEU A 27 -7.62 9.71 0.98
C LEU A 27 -8.84 9.50 0.07
N LEU A 28 -9.99 9.97 0.54
CA LEU A 28 -11.10 10.35 -0.31
C LEU A 28 -10.99 11.84 -0.64
N GLN A 29 -10.79 12.16 -1.90
CA GLN A 29 -10.68 13.52 -2.39
C GLN A 29 -11.91 13.89 -3.22
N ILE A 30 -12.43 15.10 -3.02
CA ILE A 30 -13.61 15.59 -3.73
C ILE A 30 -13.39 17.05 -4.09
N TRP A 31 -13.46 17.35 -5.39
CA TRP A 31 -13.61 18.73 -5.85
C TRP A 31 -15.04 19.19 -5.55
N ARG A 32 -15.20 20.12 -4.61
CA ARG A 32 -16.50 20.63 -4.15
C ARG A 32 -16.77 22.01 -4.73
N GLU A 33 -18.01 22.23 -5.15
CA GLU A 33 -18.46 23.57 -5.55
C GLU A 33 -18.73 24.40 -4.29
N LYS A 34 -18.07 25.56 -4.19
CA LYS A 34 -18.32 26.56 -3.15
C LYS A 34 -18.66 27.90 -3.80
N LEU A 35 -19.55 28.63 -3.15
CA LEU A 35 -19.81 30.03 -3.48
C LEU A 35 -18.86 30.88 -2.63
N ASP A 36 -18.16 31.81 -3.24
CA ASP A 36 -17.47 32.86 -2.48
C ASP A 36 -18.44 33.90 -1.93
N ASP A 37 -17.92 34.83 -1.14
CA ASP A 37 -18.68 35.92 -0.51
C ASP A 37 -19.42 36.83 -1.52
N TYR A 38 -19.05 36.74 -2.81
CA TYR A 38 -19.64 37.49 -3.92
C TYR A 38 -20.61 36.64 -4.75
N GLY A 39 -20.88 35.39 -4.35
CA GLY A 39 -21.78 34.47 -5.04
C GLY A 39 -21.19 33.84 -6.31
N LYS A 40 -19.88 33.97 -6.54
CA LYS A 40 -19.20 33.32 -7.66
C LYS A 40 -18.82 31.89 -7.27
N LYS A 41 -19.07 30.97 -8.19
CA LYS A 41 -18.74 29.55 -8.06
C LYS A 41 -17.23 29.36 -8.19
N ASN A 42 -16.64 28.73 -7.20
CA ASN A 42 -15.26 28.27 -7.20
C ASN A 42 -15.22 26.79 -6.84
N ALA A 43 -14.15 26.10 -7.25
CA ALA A 43 -13.92 24.70 -6.92
C ALA A 43 -12.83 24.59 -5.85
N LEU A 44 -13.06 23.79 -4.83
CA LEU A 44 -12.07 23.49 -3.79
C LEU A 44 -11.88 21.98 -3.69
N LEU A 45 -10.63 21.52 -3.69
CA LEU A 45 -10.30 20.14 -3.39
C LEU A 45 -10.36 19.92 -1.87
N GLU A 46 -11.32 19.11 -1.43
CA GLU A 46 -11.40 18.64 -0.05
C GLU A 46 -10.83 17.22 0.02
N SER A 47 -10.02 16.95 1.05
CA SER A 47 -9.41 15.64 1.31
C SER A 47 -9.90 15.11 2.65
N TYR A 48 -10.27 13.84 2.67
CA TYR A 48 -10.86 13.17 3.82
C TYR A 48 -10.09 11.88 4.11
N GLU A 49 -9.63 11.73 5.34
CA GLU A 49 -9.00 10.49 5.83
C GLU A 49 -10.02 9.36 5.96
N PRO A 50 -9.62 8.08 6.13
CA PRO A 50 -10.54 6.94 6.11
C PRO A 50 -11.75 7.08 7.05
N ALA A 51 -11.56 7.55 8.29
CA ALA A 51 -12.64 7.76 9.25
C ALA A 51 -13.62 8.87 8.83
N GLU A 52 -13.12 9.90 8.14
CA GLU A 52 -13.94 11.00 7.62
C GLU A 52 -14.62 10.61 6.30
N ALA A 53 -13.95 9.79 5.48
CA ALA A 53 -14.47 9.26 4.23
C ALA A 53 -15.74 8.44 4.47
N ILE A 54 -15.80 7.65 5.54
CA ILE A 54 -17.01 6.92 5.94
C ILE A 54 -18.19 7.89 6.16
N LYS A 55 -17.98 9.02 6.85
CA LYS A 55 -19.03 10.04 7.05
C LYS A 55 -19.48 10.67 5.72
N MET A 56 -18.56 10.80 4.76
CA MET A 56 -18.89 11.30 3.43
C MET A 56 -19.68 10.28 2.60
N ILE A 57 -19.35 8.99 2.72
CA ILE A 57 -20.11 7.89 2.10
C ILE A 57 -21.52 7.83 2.68
N GLU A 58 -21.67 7.91 4.01
CA GLU A 58 -22.96 7.96 4.69
C GLU A 58 -23.83 9.11 4.15
N LYS A 59 -23.26 10.32 4.05
CA LYS A 59 -23.95 11.48 3.48
C LYS A 59 -24.35 11.26 2.02
N ALA A 60 -23.44 10.74 1.19
CA ALA A 60 -23.71 10.49 -0.23
C ALA A 60 -24.83 9.45 -0.44
N LEU A 61 -24.92 8.44 0.43
CA LEU A 61 -25.93 7.38 0.38
C LEU A 61 -27.24 7.73 1.11
N SER A 62 -27.29 8.83 1.87
CA SER A 62 -28.45 9.19 2.72
C SER A 62 -29.80 9.29 1.99
N LYS A 63 -29.79 9.60 0.69
CA LYS A 63 -30.99 9.65 -0.17
C LYS A 63 -30.95 8.64 -1.30
N HIS A 64 -30.09 7.62 -1.19
CA HIS A 64 -30.00 6.59 -2.21
C HIS A 64 -31.20 5.65 -2.10
N GLU A 65 -31.82 5.39 -3.25
CA GLU A 65 -32.97 4.51 -3.38
C GLU A 65 -32.91 3.77 -4.72
N ILE A 66 -33.47 2.58 -4.76
CA ILE A 66 -33.73 1.84 -6.00
C ILE A 66 -35.24 1.80 -6.26
N VAL A 67 -35.63 1.85 -7.52
CA VAL A 67 -37.03 1.74 -7.94
C VAL A 67 -37.25 0.34 -8.49
N SER A 68 -38.13 -0.43 -7.86
CA SER A 68 -38.52 -1.78 -8.28
C SER A 68 -40.04 -1.91 -8.21
N ASP A 69 -40.68 -2.26 -9.32
CA ASP A 69 -42.14 -2.36 -9.45
C ASP A 69 -42.93 -1.13 -8.96
N GLY A 70 -42.36 0.07 -9.17
CA GLY A 70 -42.95 1.33 -8.71
C GLY A 70 -42.78 1.60 -7.21
N MET A 71 -42.17 0.69 -6.46
CA MET A 71 -41.76 0.91 -5.08
C MET A 71 -40.37 1.56 -5.01
N HIS A 72 -40.25 2.60 -4.20
CA HIS A 72 -38.98 3.23 -3.85
C HIS A 72 -38.43 2.54 -2.60
N ILE A 73 -37.29 1.86 -2.75
CA ILE A 73 -36.64 1.12 -1.67
C ILE A 73 -35.39 1.91 -1.26
N PRO A 74 -35.35 2.51 -0.05
CA PRO A 74 -34.19 3.23 0.41
C PRO A 74 -33.04 2.26 0.68
N LEU A 75 -31.84 2.64 0.24
CA LEU A 75 -30.61 1.88 0.42
C LEU A 75 -29.50 2.79 0.98
N PRO A 76 -29.64 3.26 2.24
CA PRO A 76 -28.59 4.01 2.90
C PRO A 76 -27.42 3.11 3.30
N LEU A 77 -26.32 3.72 3.74
CA LEU A 77 -25.23 3.00 4.40
C LEU A 77 -25.75 2.26 5.63
N ASN A 78 -25.42 0.98 5.77
CA ASN A 78 -25.87 0.18 6.91
C ASN A 78 -24.92 0.38 8.11
N LEU A 79 -25.36 1.20 9.07
CA LEU A 79 -24.56 1.55 10.25
C LEU A 79 -24.41 0.38 11.24
N ASP A 80 -25.37 -0.55 11.29
CA ASP A 80 -25.28 -1.72 12.16
C ASP A 80 -24.19 -2.68 11.66
N ILE A 81 -24.14 -2.94 10.35
CA ILE A 81 -23.08 -3.76 9.73
C ILE A 81 -21.73 -3.05 9.85
N LEU A 82 -21.67 -1.72 9.63
CA LEU A 82 -20.44 -0.96 9.82
C LEU A 82 -19.91 -1.07 11.25
N LYS A 83 -20.81 -1.04 12.25
CA LYS A 83 -20.44 -1.24 13.65
C LYS A 83 -19.88 -2.65 13.87
N TRP A 84 -20.53 -3.69 13.35
CA TRP A 84 -20.01 -5.06 13.43
C TRP A 84 -18.65 -5.21 12.77
N ALA A 85 -18.45 -4.60 11.61
CA ALA A 85 -17.16 -4.62 10.92
C ALA A 85 -16.04 -3.99 11.76
N LYS A 86 -16.33 -2.89 12.46
CA LYS A 86 -15.39 -2.29 13.41
C LYS A 86 -15.08 -3.24 14.58
N GLU A 87 -16.08 -3.91 15.13
CA GLU A 87 -15.88 -4.90 16.19
C GLU A 87 -14.99 -6.07 15.70
N THR A 88 -15.19 -6.54 14.46
CA THR A 88 -14.30 -7.51 13.80
C THR A 88 -12.86 -6.98 13.68
N HIS A 89 -12.66 -5.73 13.23
CA HIS A 89 -11.33 -5.11 13.15
C HIS A 89 -10.63 -5.04 14.52
N ASP A 90 -11.33 -4.62 15.56
CA ASP A 90 -10.77 -4.50 16.91
C ASP A 90 -10.33 -5.88 17.46
N ILE A 91 -11.09 -6.94 17.17
CA ILE A 91 -10.70 -8.32 17.50
C ILE A 91 -9.46 -8.74 16.71
N LEU A 92 -9.42 -8.51 15.40
CA LEU A 92 -8.29 -8.90 14.54
C LEU A 92 -7.00 -8.17 14.93
N CYS A 93 -7.06 -6.88 15.26
CA CYS A 93 -5.91 -6.07 15.67
C CYS A 93 -5.23 -6.57 16.96
N THR A 94 -5.98 -7.25 17.83
CA THR A 94 -5.46 -7.74 19.12
C THR A 94 -5.19 -9.23 19.14
N THR A 95 -5.57 -9.93 18.08
CA THR A 95 -5.42 -11.38 17.95
C THR A 95 -3.94 -11.74 17.80
N LYS A 96 -3.52 -12.79 18.51
CA LYS A 96 -2.18 -13.38 18.40
C LYS A 96 -2.30 -14.83 18.00
N LEU A 97 -1.39 -15.29 17.13
CA LEU A 97 -1.26 -16.71 16.85
C LEU A 97 -0.53 -17.41 18.01
N PRO A 98 -0.90 -18.65 18.36
CA PRO A 98 -0.13 -19.45 19.30
C PRO A 98 1.29 -19.69 18.78
N ASP A 99 2.29 -19.70 19.68
CA ASP A 99 3.70 -19.92 19.32
C ASP A 99 3.95 -21.26 18.59
N SER A 100 3.05 -22.23 18.75
CA SER A 100 3.10 -23.52 18.05
C SER A 100 2.70 -23.44 16.58
N VAL A 101 2.11 -22.33 16.13
CA VAL A 101 1.63 -22.13 14.76
C VAL A 101 2.64 -21.29 13.99
N LYS A 102 3.18 -21.87 12.91
CA LYS A 102 4.01 -21.12 11.97
C LYS A 102 3.11 -20.34 11.01
N PHE A 103 3.35 -19.04 10.91
CA PHE A 103 2.65 -18.17 9.97
C PHE A 103 3.51 -17.93 8.73
N TYR A 104 2.87 -17.91 7.56
CA TYR A 104 3.49 -17.64 6.28
C TYR A 104 2.58 -16.72 5.47
N ASN A 105 3.15 -15.74 4.77
CA ASN A 105 2.39 -14.75 4.01
C ASN A 105 2.85 -14.73 2.54
N ILE A 106 1.91 -14.90 1.61
CA ILE A 106 2.14 -14.70 0.17
C ILE A 106 1.21 -13.57 -0.25
N TYR A 107 1.75 -12.53 -0.87
CA TYR A 107 0.99 -11.37 -1.31
C TYR A 107 1.42 -10.94 -2.71
N GLY A 108 0.52 -10.28 -3.43
CA GLY A 108 0.81 -9.77 -4.76
C GLY A 108 1.50 -8.40 -4.74
N ILE A 109 2.37 -8.18 -5.71
CA ILE A 109 3.12 -6.94 -5.97
C ILE A 109 3.20 -6.71 -7.48
N ASP A 110 3.77 -5.57 -7.89
CA ASP A 110 4.04 -5.18 -9.28
C ASP A 110 2.78 -4.88 -10.11
N TYR A 111 1.70 -4.44 -9.45
CA TYR A 111 0.48 -3.95 -10.09
C TYR A 111 0.03 -2.61 -9.48
N ASP A 112 -0.34 -1.69 -10.36
CA ASP A 112 -0.98 -0.42 -10.00
C ASP A 112 -2.25 -0.68 -9.18
N THR A 113 -2.18 -0.38 -7.88
CA THR A 113 -3.26 -0.67 -6.93
C THR A 113 -3.89 0.62 -6.41
N PRO A 114 -5.22 0.81 -6.57
CA PRO A 114 -5.89 2.02 -6.12
C PRO A 114 -5.67 2.28 -4.63
N HIS A 115 -5.19 3.48 -4.31
CA HIS A 115 -4.87 3.90 -2.94
C HIS A 115 -5.70 5.10 -2.51
N THR A 116 -5.61 6.19 -3.27
CA THR A 116 -6.40 7.42 -3.05
C THR A 116 -7.37 7.60 -4.20
N VAL A 117 -8.60 8.01 -3.89
CA VAL A 117 -9.64 8.24 -4.89
C VAL A 117 -10.05 9.71 -4.91
N CYS A 118 -10.16 10.28 -6.11
CA CYS A 118 -10.55 11.66 -6.32
C CYS A 118 -11.77 11.75 -7.24
N TYR A 119 -12.78 12.51 -6.82
CA TYR A 119 -14.01 12.74 -7.59
C TYR A 119 -14.14 14.21 -8.01
N GLY A 120 -14.62 14.41 -9.23
CA GLY A 120 -14.77 15.73 -9.84
C GLY A 120 -13.45 16.33 -10.34
N SER A 121 -13.51 17.60 -10.75
CA SER A 121 -12.33 18.38 -11.12
C SER A 121 -12.56 19.86 -10.85
N GLU A 122 -11.52 20.68 -10.97
CA GLU A 122 -11.63 22.13 -10.85
C GLU A 122 -12.69 22.72 -11.81
N HIS A 123 -12.79 22.18 -13.03
CA HIS A 123 -13.77 22.62 -14.03
C HIS A 123 -15.16 21.98 -13.85
N HIS A 124 -15.24 20.83 -13.19
CA HIS A 124 -16.48 20.08 -12.97
C HIS A 124 -16.58 19.64 -11.51
N PRO A 125 -16.74 20.58 -10.56
CA PRO A 125 -16.83 20.25 -9.15
C PRO A 125 -18.19 19.62 -8.81
N ILE A 126 -18.21 18.84 -7.74
CA ILE A 126 -19.39 18.20 -7.18
C ILE A 126 -20.16 19.21 -6.31
N SER A 127 -21.29 19.70 -6.81
CA SER A 127 -22.19 20.59 -6.03
C SER A 127 -22.97 19.81 -4.97
N ASN A 128 -23.66 18.74 -5.38
CA ASN A 128 -24.45 17.88 -4.49
C ASN A 128 -23.68 16.61 -4.17
N ILE A 129 -23.51 16.30 -2.88
CA ILE A 129 -22.76 15.13 -2.44
C ILE A 129 -23.38 13.81 -2.93
N ASN A 130 -24.70 13.77 -3.15
CA ASN A 130 -25.36 12.57 -3.68
C ASN A 130 -24.95 12.27 -5.13
N HIS A 131 -24.42 13.27 -5.85
CA HIS A 131 -23.91 13.06 -7.21
C HIS A 131 -22.57 12.31 -7.21
N LEU A 132 -21.92 12.16 -6.05
CA LEU A 132 -20.70 11.36 -5.90
C LEU A 132 -20.91 9.91 -6.36
N LEU A 133 -22.13 9.38 -6.18
CA LEU A 133 -22.50 8.03 -6.60
C LEU A 133 -22.43 7.80 -8.11
N TYR A 134 -22.52 8.88 -8.89
CA TYR A 134 -22.55 8.84 -10.35
C TYR A 134 -21.31 9.48 -10.97
N ALA A 135 -20.40 10.00 -10.14
CA ALA A 135 -19.21 10.69 -10.59
C ALA A 135 -18.12 9.67 -10.98
N GLN A 136 -17.41 9.97 -12.06
CA GLN A 136 -16.24 9.18 -12.44
C GLN A 136 -15.09 9.46 -11.45
N ALA A 137 -14.55 8.37 -10.91
CA ALA A 137 -13.38 8.40 -10.03
C ALA A 137 -12.08 8.51 -10.82
N LYS A 138 -11.11 9.23 -10.26
CA LYS A 138 -9.69 9.15 -10.61
C LYS A 138 -8.95 8.55 -9.43
N TYR A 139 -7.95 7.71 -9.70
CA TYR A 139 -7.21 7.02 -8.66
C TYR A 139 -5.73 7.43 -8.69
N ILE A 140 -5.15 7.49 -7.50
CA ILE A 140 -3.70 7.47 -7.30
C ILE A 140 -3.35 6.05 -6.88
N TYR A 141 -2.31 5.51 -7.49
CA TYR A 141 -1.93 4.11 -7.35
C TYR A 141 -0.66 3.96 -6.53
N VAL A 142 -0.55 2.82 -5.87
CA VAL A 142 0.64 2.33 -5.16
C VAL A 142 0.89 0.87 -5.57
N ASP A 143 2.04 0.34 -5.21
CA ASP A 143 2.38 -1.07 -5.44
C ASP A 143 1.43 -2.03 -4.68
N GLY A 144 1.09 -3.15 -5.32
CA GLY A 144 0.20 -4.18 -4.79
C GLY A 144 -0.21 -5.17 -5.86
N ASP A 145 -1.37 -5.79 -5.69
CA ASP A 145 -1.89 -6.84 -6.59
C ASP A 145 -3.00 -6.35 -7.54
N GLY A 146 -3.15 -5.03 -7.67
CA GLY A 146 -4.22 -4.37 -8.42
C GLY A 146 -5.53 -4.23 -7.64
N SER A 147 -5.62 -4.78 -6.42
CA SER A 147 -6.77 -4.63 -5.51
C SER A 147 -6.37 -4.27 -4.08
N VAL A 148 -5.37 -4.93 -3.52
CA VAL A 148 -4.87 -4.77 -2.15
C VAL A 148 -3.45 -4.19 -2.20
N PRO A 149 -3.21 -3.02 -1.59
CA PRO A 149 -1.87 -2.44 -1.51
C PRO A 149 -0.89 -3.40 -0.82
N ALA A 150 0.34 -3.48 -1.32
CA ALA A 150 1.37 -4.37 -0.76
C ALA A 150 1.65 -4.05 0.72
N GLU A 151 1.56 -2.79 1.13
CA GLU A 151 1.67 -2.35 2.52
C GLU A 151 0.60 -3.01 3.40
N SER A 152 -0.67 -2.95 2.97
CA SER A 152 -1.80 -3.59 3.68
C SER A 152 -1.64 -5.10 3.73
N ALA A 153 -1.13 -5.73 2.66
CA ALA A 153 -0.96 -7.18 2.61
C ALA A 153 0.13 -7.69 3.58
N LYS A 154 1.10 -6.84 3.94
CA LYS A 154 2.15 -7.12 4.93
C LYS A 154 1.76 -6.73 6.36
N ALA A 155 0.65 -6.03 6.54
CA ALA A 155 0.17 -5.55 7.83
C ALA A 155 -0.51 -6.65 8.68
N ASP A 156 -0.05 -7.89 8.56
CA ASP A 156 -0.64 -9.05 9.23
C ASP A 156 -0.43 -9.06 10.75
N GLY A 157 0.57 -8.32 11.26
CA GLY A 157 0.86 -8.21 12.69
C GLY A 157 1.39 -9.49 13.34
N PHE A 158 1.69 -10.53 12.55
CA PHE A 158 2.16 -11.81 13.04
C PHE A 158 3.67 -11.97 12.88
N ASN A 159 4.25 -12.89 13.64
CA ASN A 159 5.65 -13.28 13.46
C ASN A 159 5.74 -14.31 12.34
N ALA A 160 5.85 -13.85 11.09
CA ALA A 160 5.91 -14.72 9.93
C ALA A 160 7.26 -15.45 9.85
N VAL A 161 7.22 -16.74 9.53
CA VAL A 161 8.41 -17.52 9.17
C VAL A 161 8.98 -17.03 7.83
N ALA A 162 8.10 -16.69 6.90
CA ALA A 162 8.46 -16.09 5.62
C ALA A 162 7.32 -15.22 5.09
N ARG A 163 7.69 -14.17 4.35
CA ARG A 163 6.80 -13.35 3.54
C ARG A 163 7.34 -13.34 2.11
N ALA A 164 6.49 -13.60 1.12
CA ALA A 164 6.87 -13.65 -0.29
C ALA A 164 5.95 -12.75 -1.11
N GLY A 165 6.53 -11.71 -1.71
CA GLY A 165 5.85 -10.88 -2.70
C GLY A 165 5.95 -11.54 -4.07
N VAL A 166 4.82 -11.75 -4.73
CA VAL A 166 4.77 -12.36 -6.07
C VAL A 166 4.17 -11.39 -7.07
N ALA A 167 4.83 -11.21 -8.21
CA ALA A 167 4.30 -10.43 -9.32
C ALA A 167 3.06 -11.12 -9.94
N ALA A 168 1.90 -10.87 -9.36
CA ALA A 168 0.62 -11.43 -9.78
C ALA A 168 -0.54 -10.54 -9.32
N ASP A 169 -1.55 -10.39 -10.17
CA ASP A 169 -2.79 -9.71 -9.80
C ASP A 169 -3.55 -10.50 -8.71
N HIS A 170 -4.47 -9.82 -8.03
CA HIS A 170 -5.23 -10.34 -6.90
C HIS A 170 -5.82 -11.75 -7.11
N ARG A 171 -6.35 -12.02 -8.31
CA ARG A 171 -6.90 -13.34 -8.67
C ARG A 171 -5.84 -14.24 -9.29
N GLY A 172 -4.84 -13.67 -9.93
CA GLY A 172 -3.70 -14.35 -10.52
C GLY A 172 -2.83 -15.07 -9.49
N ILE A 173 -2.75 -14.58 -8.25
CA ILE A 173 -1.96 -15.19 -7.16
C ILE A 173 -2.29 -16.69 -7.01
N VAL A 174 -3.57 -17.06 -6.92
CA VAL A 174 -3.98 -18.47 -6.73
C VAL A 174 -3.75 -19.35 -7.96
N CYS A 175 -3.62 -18.75 -9.14
CA CYS A 175 -3.32 -19.43 -10.40
C CYS A 175 -1.82 -19.46 -10.73
N SER A 176 -1.00 -18.78 -9.93
CA SER A 176 0.43 -18.65 -10.19
C SER A 176 1.15 -19.98 -9.93
N ARG A 177 1.81 -20.50 -10.96
CA ARG A 177 2.70 -21.67 -10.82
C ARG A 177 3.83 -21.39 -9.83
N HIS A 178 4.29 -20.15 -9.77
CA HIS A 178 5.33 -19.73 -8.85
C HIS A 178 4.84 -19.79 -7.39
N VAL A 179 3.62 -19.32 -7.11
CA VAL A 179 2.99 -19.47 -5.78
C VAL A 179 2.86 -20.94 -5.41
N PHE A 180 2.44 -21.80 -6.35
CA PHE A 180 2.34 -23.24 -6.08
C PHE A 180 3.69 -23.84 -5.67
N ARG A 181 4.80 -23.42 -6.29
CA ARG A 181 6.15 -23.85 -5.92
C ARG A 181 6.55 -23.41 -4.52
N ILE A 182 6.28 -22.14 -4.17
CA ILE A 182 6.52 -21.61 -2.82
C ILE A 182 5.77 -22.47 -1.79
N VAL A 183 4.48 -22.74 -2.04
CA VAL A 183 3.64 -23.54 -1.12
C VAL A 183 4.16 -24.98 -1.00
N GLN A 184 4.54 -25.63 -2.11
CA GLN A 184 5.13 -26.97 -2.07
C GLN A 184 6.42 -26.98 -1.23
N HIS A 185 7.28 -25.98 -1.40
CA HIS A 185 8.51 -25.86 -0.64
C HIS A 185 8.24 -25.69 0.87
N TRP A 186 7.37 -24.74 1.25
CA TRP A 186 7.03 -24.49 2.66
C TRP A 186 6.35 -25.68 3.34
N LEU A 187 5.59 -26.48 2.59
CA LEU A 187 4.95 -27.70 3.09
C LEU A 187 5.84 -28.94 3.03
N HIS A 188 7.04 -28.85 2.48
CA HIS A 188 7.90 -30.01 2.17
C HIS A 188 7.16 -31.09 1.37
N ALA A 189 6.30 -30.66 0.44
CA ALA A 189 5.42 -31.54 -0.32
C ALA A 189 6.06 -31.99 -1.63
N GLY A 190 6.49 -33.27 -1.67
CA GLY A 190 7.10 -33.88 -2.84
C GLY A 190 8.62 -33.68 -2.91
N GLU A 191 9.19 -33.95 -4.07
CA GLU A 191 10.61 -33.71 -4.32
C GLU A 191 10.89 -32.20 -4.48
N PRO A 192 12.08 -31.72 -4.10
CA PRO A 192 12.46 -30.32 -4.31
C PRO A 192 12.28 -29.89 -5.77
N ASP A 193 11.51 -28.82 -6.01
CA ASP A 193 11.32 -28.30 -7.37
C ASP A 193 12.65 -27.66 -7.84
N PRO A 194 13.27 -28.16 -8.92
CA PRO A 194 14.54 -27.63 -9.42
C PRO A 194 14.45 -26.21 -10.00
N PHE A 195 13.23 -25.69 -10.19
CA PHE A 195 12.93 -24.35 -10.68
C PHE A 195 12.47 -23.40 -9.57
N TYR A 196 12.52 -23.82 -8.31
CA TYR A 196 12.27 -22.98 -7.16
C TYR A 196 13.59 -22.63 -6.46
N ASP A 197 13.86 -21.34 -6.31
CA ASP A 197 15.00 -20.83 -5.57
C ASP A 197 14.51 -19.93 -4.44
N PRO A 198 14.51 -20.40 -3.18
CA PRO A 198 14.00 -19.62 -2.06
C PRO A 198 14.77 -18.30 -1.88
N LEU A 199 16.05 -18.22 -2.26
CA LEU A 199 16.85 -17.01 -2.08
C LEU A 199 16.37 -15.84 -2.96
N ASN A 200 15.81 -16.12 -4.14
CA ASN A 200 15.27 -15.09 -5.02
C ASN A 200 13.91 -14.58 -4.54
N ASP A 201 13.16 -15.43 -3.81
CA ASP A 201 11.80 -15.14 -3.35
C ASP A 201 11.75 -14.65 -1.89
N TYR A 202 12.90 -14.65 -1.20
CA TYR A 202 13.04 -14.16 0.16
C TYR A 202 12.96 -12.63 0.19
N VAL A 203 11.80 -12.10 0.60
CA VAL A 203 11.66 -10.71 1.05
C VAL A 203 11.45 -10.71 2.56
N ILE A 204 12.55 -10.75 3.33
CA ILE A 204 12.49 -10.35 4.75
C ILE A 204 12.70 -8.84 4.79
N LEU A 205 11.64 -8.08 4.49
CA LEU A 205 11.57 -6.70 4.97
C LEU A 205 10.82 -6.75 6.29
N PRO A 206 11.45 -6.38 7.43
CA PRO A 206 10.72 -6.24 8.67
C PRO A 206 9.56 -5.26 8.47
N THR A 207 8.38 -5.63 8.95
CA THR A 207 7.20 -4.76 8.95
C THR A 207 7.49 -3.48 9.75
N ALA A 208 6.76 -2.40 9.49
CA ALA A 208 6.91 -1.16 10.27
C ALA A 208 6.79 -1.43 11.79
N TYR A 209 5.89 -2.34 12.19
CA TYR A 209 5.75 -2.82 13.56
C TYR A 209 6.99 -3.57 14.09
N GLU A 210 7.61 -4.45 13.27
CA GLU A 210 8.84 -5.14 13.64
C GLU A 210 10.01 -4.15 13.74
N ILE A 211 10.09 -3.16 12.85
CA ILE A 211 11.07 -2.07 12.88
C ILE A 211 10.89 -1.24 14.16
N GLU A 212 9.68 -0.77 14.48
CA GLU A 212 9.36 -0.01 15.70
C GLU A 212 9.69 -0.78 16.98
N LYS A 213 9.36 -2.07 17.04
CA LYS A 213 9.72 -2.95 18.16
C LYS A 213 11.23 -3.18 18.28
N HIS A 214 11.97 -3.11 17.17
CA HIS A 214 13.43 -3.17 17.17
C HIS A 214 14.06 -1.83 17.61
N HIS A 215 13.47 -0.69 17.23
CA HIS A 215 13.87 0.65 17.71
C HIS A 215 13.75 0.79 19.24
N GLU A 216 12.77 0.13 19.87
CA GLU A 216 12.67 0.10 21.33
C GLU A 216 13.77 -0.74 22.03
N LYS A 217 14.52 -1.59 21.30
CA LYS A 217 15.42 -2.60 21.89
C LYS A 217 16.91 -2.47 21.56
N ARG A 218 17.29 -1.68 20.56
CA ARG A 218 18.69 -1.33 20.24
C ARG A 218 18.72 0.13 19.83
N GLY A 219 19.65 0.89 20.41
CA GLY A 219 19.76 2.35 20.28
C GLY A 219 19.81 2.89 18.84
N ASP A 220 19.84 4.22 18.75
CA ASP A 220 19.51 5.02 17.58
C ASP A 220 20.24 4.61 16.29
N LEU A 221 19.54 3.86 15.44
CA LEU A 221 19.93 3.63 14.05
C LEU A 221 19.30 4.72 13.17
N THR A 222 20.13 5.46 12.44
CA THR A 222 19.63 6.41 11.43
C THR A 222 19.76 5.79 10.04
N SER A 223 18.62 5.54 9.39
CA SER A 223 18.59 5.05 8.01
C SER A 223 17.81 6.01 7.12
N VAL A 224 18.40 6.38 5.99
CA VAL A 224 17.76 7.18 4.94
C VAL A 224 17.62 6.31 3.70
N ARG A 225 16.41 6.21 3.17
CA ARG A 225 16.12 5.58 1.88
C ARG A 225 15.37 6.58 1.01
N GLU A 226 15.96 6.89 -0.13
CA GLU A 226 15.40 7.79 -1.13
C GLU A 226 15.43 7.13 -2.50
N ASP A 227 14.30 7.18 -3.19
CA ASP A 227 14.12 6.61 -4.53
C ASP A 227 13.89 7.77 -5.51
N TRP A 228 14.71 7.85 -6.56
CA TRP A 228 14.67 8.93 -7.55
C TRP A 228 14.35 8.40 -8.94
N GLU A 229 13.54 9.14 -9.70
CA GLU A 229 13.30 8.91 -11.12
C GLU A 229 13.93 10.05 -11.93
N ILE A 230 14.95 9.72 -12.72
CA ILE A 230 15.62 10.69 -13.59
C ILE A 230 15.05 10.53 -15.00
N ILE A 231 14.40 11.60 -15.49
CA ILE A 231 13.89 11.67 -16.86
C ILE A 231 15.00 12.25 -17.74
N SER A 232 15.57 11.43 -18.62
CA SER A 232 16.57 11.90 -19.57
C SER A 232 15.90 12.49 -20.81
N PRO A 233 16.31 13.67 -21.31
CA PRO A 233 15.84 14.18 -22.60
C PRO A 233 16.24 13.21 -23.71
N SER A 234 15.25 12.70 -24.45
CA SER A 234 15.48 11.79 -25.57
C SER A 234 16.10 12.53 -26.76
N ASP A 235 17.43 12.58 -26.82
CA ASP A 235 18.12 12.77 -28.10
C ASP A 235 18.17 11.40 -28.78
N GLY A 236 17.30 11.22 -29.79
CA GLY A 236 16.96 9.95 -30.44
C GLY A 236 18.08 9.24 -31.21
N LYS A 237 19.26 9.07 -30.62
CA LYS A 237 20.40 8.33 -31.19
C LYS A 237 21.24 7.62 -30.12
N THR A 238 20.66 6.81 -29.24
CA THR A 238 21.32 5.55 -28.82
C THR A 238 20.30 4.60 -28.20
N MET A 239 19.94 3.52 -28.89
CA MET A 239 19.39 2.34 -28.22
C MET A 239 20.57 1.66 -27.52
N ARG A 240 20.62 1.70 -26.18
CA ARG A 240 21.50 0.81 -25.41
C ARG A 240 20.69 -0.44 -25.01
N PRO A 241 21.27 -1.65 -25.07
CA PRO A 241 20.53 -2.88 -24.81
C PRO A 241 20.05 -2.95 -23.36
N ALA A 242 18.81 -3.36 -23.16
CA ALA A 242 18.14 -3.57 -21.87
C ALA A 242 18.66 -4.81 -21.08
N GLU A 243 19.93 -5.20 -21.26
CA GLU A 243 20.49 -6.46 -20.75
C GLU A 243 21.70 -6.28 -19.83
N LEU A 244 21.94 -5.08 -19.28
CA LEU A 244 23.01 -4.88 -18.29
C LEU A 244 22.45 -5.01 -16.86
N PRO A 245 23.16 -5.70 -15.95
CA PRO A 245 22.77 -5.75 -14.55
C PRO A 245 22.86 -4.35 -13.90
N PRO A 246 22.12 -4.09 -12.80
CA PRO A 246 22.17 -2.83 -12.08
C PRO A 246 23.59 -2.44 -11.71
N MET A 247 23.96 -1.17 -11.91
CA MET A 247 25.25 -0.67 -11.43
C MET A 247 25.11 -0.31 -9.95
N VAL A 248 25.90 -0.98 -9.11
CA VAL A 248 25.94 -0.74 -7.66
C VAL A 248 27.25 -0.07 -7.31
N SER A 249 27.17 1.06 -6.59
CA SER A 249 28.32 1.75 -6.00
C SER A 249 28.13 1.83 -4.49
N MET A 250 29.18 1.55 -3.73
CA MET A 250 29.17 1.56 -2.27
C MET A 250 30.27 2.48 -1.75
N LEU A 251 29.91 3.32 -0.79
CA LEU A 251 30.80 4.21 -0.05
C LEU A 251 30.68 3.90 1.44
N SER A 252 31.80 3.68 2.11
CA SER A 252 31.84 3.44 3.55
C SER A 252 32.79 4.44 4.18
N ALA A 253 32.38 5.03 5.30
CA ALA A 253 33.18 5.93 6.10
C ALA A 253 33.05 5.56 7.58
N SER A 254 34.17 5.45 8.28
CA SER A 254 34.21 5.20 9.72
C SER A 254 34.96 6.34 10.40
N CYS A 255 34.43 6.82 11.53
CA CYS A 255 35.07 7.83 12.38
C CYS A 255 35.17 7.28 13.80
N GLU A 256 36.33 7.49 14.43
CA GLU A 256 36.58 7.08 15.82
C GLU A 256 36.45 8.32 16.72
N GLY A 257 35.45 8.32 17.59
CA GLY A 257 35.13 9.42 18.50
C GLY A 257 36.11 9.52 19.67
N LYS A 258 36.09 10.64 20.40
CA LYS A 258 37.03 10.93 21.50
C LYS A 258 36.85 10.06 22.75
N GLU A 259 35.82 9.22 22.82
CA GLU A 259 35.50 8.35 23.97
C GLU A 259 35.39 6.87 23.62
N GLY A 260 35.88 6.44 22.45
CA GLY A 260 35.81 5.03 22.01
C GLY A 260 34.52 4.66 21.29
N GLU A 261 33.66 5.64 21.03
CA GLU A 261 32.49 5.52 20.15
C GLU A 261 32.95 5.29 18.70
N LEU A 262 32.47 4.19 18.10
CA LEU A 262 32.71 3.87 16.70
C LEU A 262 31.46 4.26 15.90
N GLU A 263 31.59 5.31 15.08
CA GLU A 263 30.57 5.70 14.12
C GLU A 263 30.91 5.13 12.75
N GLU A 264 30.01 4.33 12.20
CA GLU A 264 30.15 3.79 10.84
C GLU A 264 28.96 4.23 9.98
N ALA A 265 29.26 4.81 8.83
CA ALA A 265 28.28 5.18 7.83
C ALA A 265 28.55 4.44 6.53
N GLN A 266 27.52 3.81 5.98
CA GLN A 266 27.56 3.13 4.69
C GLN A 266 26.48 3.70 3.79
N ALA A 267 26.86 4.09 2.57
CA ALA A 267 25.95 4.54 1.53
C ALA A 267 26.06 3.63 0.31
N THR A 268 24.94 3.14 -0.19
CA THR A 268 24.83 2.34 -1.41
C THR A 268 23.95 3.07 -2.40
N VAL A 269 24.44 3.22 -3.62
CA VAL A 269 23.69 3.77 -4.75
C VAL A 269 23.50 2.66 -5.78
N VAL A 270 22.27 2.37 -6.14
CA VAL A 270 21.88 1.39 -7.15
C VAL A 270 21.24 2.11 -8.32
N VAL A 271 21.83 1.99 -9.49
CA VAL A 271 21.31 2.54 -10.75
C VAL A 271 20.75 1.39 -11.57
N HIS A 272 19.43 1.35 -11.72
CA HIS A 272 18.74 0.29 -12.46
C HIS A 272 18.85 0.50 -13.97
N PRO A 273 18.64 -0.51 -14.82
CA PRO A 273 18.62 -0.30 -16.27
C PRO A 273 17.48 0.64 -16.68
N GLU A 274 17.76 1.53 -17.63
CA GLU A 274 16.77 2.47 -18.15
C GLU A 274 15.61 1.72 -18.82
N HIS A 275 14.36 2.04 -18.44
CA HIS A 275 13.18 1.46 -19.03
C HIS A 275 12.25 2.56 -19.55
N LYS A 276 11.97 2.56 -20.86
CA LYS A 276 11.08 3.52 -21.54
C LYS A 276 11.44 5.00 -21.31
N GLY A 277 12.71 5.35 -21.17
CA GLY A 277 13.17 6.73 -20.94
C GLY A 277 13.31 7.12 -19.47
N TRP A 278 13.04 6.17 -18.56
CA TRP A 278 13.03 6.39 -17.11
C TRP A 278 14.22 5.69 -16.50
N GLN A 279 15.04 6.45 -15.78
CA GLN A 279 16.23 5.97 -15.10
C GLN A 279 15.95 5.95 -13.59
N HIS A 280 15.74 4.76 -13.03
CA HIS A 280 15.50 4.59 -11.60
C HIS A 280 16.83 4.50 -10.83
N VAL A 281 16.96 5.28 -9.77
CA VAL A 281 18.13 5.31 -8.89
C VAL A 281 17.67 5.18 -7.45
N GLU A 282 18.13 4.14 -6.78
CA GLU A 282 17.91 3.89 -5.37
C GLU A 282 19.15 4.32 -4.57
N VAL A 283 18.94 5.12 -3.52
CA VAL A 283 20.00 5.51 -2.59
C VAL A 283 19.64 5.03 -1.19
N ARG A 284 20.53 4.25 -0.59
CA ARG A 284 20.43 3.77 0.79
C ARG A 284 21.61 4.29 1.59
N ALA A 285 21.36 4.98 2.69
CA ALA A 285 22.38 5.35 3.65
C ALA A 285 22.02 4.79 5.03
N VAL A 286 22.99 4.17 5.69
CA VAL A 286 22.87 3.59 7.03
C VAL A 286 24.00 4.15 7.88
N GLY A 287 23.64 4.82 8.97
CA GLY A 287 24.56 5.24 10.02
C GLY A 287 24.34 4.40 11.27
N VAL A 288 25.43 3.90 11.85
CA VAL A 288 25.44 3.15 13.10
C VAL A 288 26.36 3.85 14.09
N SER A 289 25.80 4.28 15.23
CA SER A 289 26.56 4.66 16.42
C SER A 289 26.50 3.51 17.42
N HIS A 290 27.65 3.14 17.96
CA HIS A 290 27.74 2.16 19.05
C HIS A 290 28.08 2.87 20.34
N ASP A 291 27.11 2.98 21.25
CA ASP A 291 27.38 3.29 22.65
C ASP A 291 28.02 2.04 23.29
N GLY A 292 29.23 2.19 23.83
CA GLY A 292 29.98 1.14 24.53
C GLY A 292 29.37 0.76 25.88
#